data_AF-R7LWK0-F1
#
_entry.id   AF-R7LWK0-F1
#
_cell.length_a   1.000
_cell.length_b   1.000
_cell.length_c   1.000
_cell.angle_alpha   90.00
_cell.angle_beta   90.00
_cell.angle_gamma   90.00
#
_symmetry.space_group_name_H-M   'P 1'
#
loop_
_entity.id
_entity.type
_entity.pdbx_description
1 polymer ?
#
loop_
_entity_poly.entity_id
_entity_poly.type
_entity_poly.pdbx_seq_one_letter_code
_entity_poly.pdbx_strand_id
1 'polypeptide(L)'
;MKYEIILLVILILALPVQAKHLHLEKEYQTCWCNAHNGIMEYKLSDYTRVDCLTSTHAIEFDFAPKVYESIGQALYYGLETCKKAGVVLILENSQSEQKYVKRLEKVAKQYNIDYWLMYPSDLE
;
A
#
# COMPACT_ATOMS: atom_id res chain seq x y z
N MET A 1 -12.12 3.34 -47.41
CA MET A 1 -12.52 4.54 -46.63
C MET A 1 -13.61 4.27 -45.59
N LYS A 2 -14.83 3.81 -45.93
CA LYS A 2 -15.86 3.54 -44.90
C LYS A 2 -15.44 2.49 -43.85
N TYR A 3 -14.86 1.37 -44.28
CA TYR A 3 -14.39 0.33 -43.37
C TYR A 3 -13.13 0.71 -42.58
N GLU A 4 -12.24 1.51 -43.18
CA GLU A 4 -11.07 2.10 -42.50
C GLU A 4 -11.49 2.99 -41.32
N ILE A 5 -12.53 3.82 -41.50
CA ILE A 5 -13.08 4.68 -40.44
C ILE A 5 -13.73 3.84 -39.33
N ILE A 6 -14.44 2.76 -39.69
CA ILE A 6 -15.06 1.85 -38.70
C ILE A 6 -13.98 1.11 -37.89
N LEU A 7 -12.90 0.66 -38.54
CA LEU A 7 -11.79 -0.01 -37.87
C LEU A 7 -11.06 0.94 -36.89
N LEU A 8 -10.89 2.21 -37.29
CA LEU A 8 -10.28 3.25 -36.45
C LEU A 8 -11.14 3.56 -35.20
N VAL A 9 -12.47 3.58 -35.33
CA VAL A 9 -13.39 3.82 -34.21
C VAL A 9 -13.39 2.67 -33.20
N ILE A 10 -13.28 1.42 -33.65
CA ILE A 10 -13.19 0.24 -32.76
C ILE A 10 -11.87 0.26 -31.96
N LEU A 11 -10.77 0.73 -32.57
CA LEU A 11 -9.46 0.80 -31.91
C LEU A 11 -9.42 1.86 -30.78
N ILE A 12 -10.15 2.96 -30.94
CA ILE A 12 -10.21 4.04 -29.93
C ILE A 12 -11.05 3.64 -28.71
N LEU A 13 -12.03 2.75 -28.87
CA LEU A 13 -12.89 2.26 -27.79
C LEU A 13 -12.26 1.14 -26.94
N ALA A 14 -11.13 0.59 -27.38
CA ALA A 14 -10.42 -0.50 -26.67
C ALA A 14 -9.40 0.00 -25.64
N LEU A 15 -9.32 1.31 -25.36
CA LEU A 15 -8.42 1.83 -24.33
C LEU A 15 -8.92 1.35 -22.95
N PRO A 16 -8.15 0.52 -22.22
CA PRO A 16 -8.52 0.17 -20.86
C PRO A 16 -8.47 1.45 -20.02
N VAL A 17 -9.61 1.82 -19.43
CA VAL A 17 -9.65 2.81 -18.34
C VAL A 17 -9.00 2.15 -17.14
N GLN A 18 -7.69 2.29 -17.03
CA GLN A 18 -6.98 1.91 -15.82
C GLN A 18 -7.29 3.01 -14.80
N ALA A 19 -8.14 2.69 -13.82
CA ALA A 19 -8.38 3.59 -12.69
C ALA A 19 -7.05 3.76 -11.96
N LYS A 20 -6.44 4.93 -12.09
CA LYS A 20 -5.25 5.31 -11.34
C LYS A 20 -5.67 5.60 -9.89
N HIS A 21 -4.79 5.30 -8.94
CA HIS A 21 -4.93 5.75 -7.56
C HIS A 21 -5.11 7.28 -7.50
N LEU A 22 -5.89 7.74 -6.54
CA LEU A 22 -6.17 9.16 -6.30
C LEU A 22 -4.88 9.90 -5.93
N HIS A 23 -4.05 9.25 -5.09
CA HIS A 23 -2.74 9.75 -4.68
C HIS A 23 -1.67 8.68 -4.88
N LEU A 24 -0.41 9.09 -4.91
CA LEU A 24 0.72 8.16 -4.89
C LEU A 24 0.88 7.55 -3.49
N GLU A 25 1.24 6.28 -3.41
CA GLU A 25 1.58 5.60 -2.15
C GLU A 25 2.59 6.39 -1.32
N LYS A 26 3.57 6.99 -1.99
CA LYS A 26 4.59 7.84 -1.38
C LYS A 26 4.03 9.05 -0.63
N GLU A 27 2.89 9.59 -1.03
CA GLU A 27 2.23 10.69 -0.32
C GLU A 27 1.72 10.22 1.06
N TYR A 28 1.08 9.06 1.11
CA TYR A 28 0.65 8.40 2.35
C TYR A 28 1.84 8.03 3.24
N GLN A 29 2.86 7.38 2.67
CA GLN A 29 4.11 7.05 3.38
C GLN A 29 4.72 8.31 4.02
N THR A 30 4.86 9.39 3.24
CA THR A 30 5.46 10.64 3.72
C THR A 30 4.64 11.25 4.85
N CYS A 31 3.31 11.36 4.69
CA CYS A 31 2.43 11.94 5.69
C CYS A 31 2.50 11.17 7.01
N TRP A 32 2.28 9.86 6.97
CA TRP A 32 2.23 9.02 8.17
C TRP A 32 3.60 8.87 8.82
N CYS A 33 4.66 8.60 8.03
CA CYS A 33 5.99 8.36 8.57
C CYS A 33 6.54 9.59 9.28
N ASN A 34 6.34 10.79 8.73
CA ASN A 34 6.73 12.04 9.36
C ASN A 34 5.97 12.25 10.69
N ALA A 35 4.66 12.01 10.71
CA ALA A 35 3.84 12.13 11.93
C ALA A 35 4.28 11.16 13.04
N HIS A 36 4.93 10.04 12.69
CA HIS A 36 5.39 9.02 13.62
C HIS A 36 6.91 9.06 13.88
N ASN A 37 7.58 10.14 13.47
CA ASN A 37 9.04 10.31 13.62
C ASN A 37 9.84 9.13 13.03
N GLY A 38 9.36 8.57 11.93
CA GLY A 38 10.02 7.46 11.25
C GLY A 38 11.06 7.92 10.23
N ILE A 39 11.86 6.96 9.78
CA ILE A 39 12.83 7.10 8.69
C ILE A 39 12.22 6.44 7.47
N MET A 40 11.94 7.24 6.44
CA MET A 40 11.42 6.72 5.17
C MET A 40 12.48 5.92 4.41
N GLU A 41 12.02 4.91 3.65
CA GLU A 41 12.83 4.18 2.66
C GLU A 41 14.13 3.62 3.26
N TYR A 42 14.05 3.10 4.48
CA TYR A 42 15.20 2.60 5.21
C TYR A 42 15.77 1.36 4.52
N LYS A 43 16.98 1.48 4.00
CA LYS A 43 17.63 0.42 3.22
C LYS A 43 18.22 -0.66 4.12
N LEU A 44 17.83 -1.91 3.86
CA LEU A 44 18.35 -3.11 4.52
C LEU A 44 19.64 -3.61 3.85
N SER A 45 20.31 -4.58 4.49
CA SER A 45 21.56 -5.16 3.99
C SER A 45 21.41 -5.94 2.68
N ASP A 46 20.21 -6.45 2.41
CA ASP A 46 19.85 -7.17 1.18
C ASP A 46 19.38 -6.23 0.05
N TYR A 47 19.51 -4.91 0.24
CA TYR A 47 19.07 -3.86 -0.68
C TYR A 47 17.56 -3.63 -0.79
N THR A 48 16.73 -4.37 -0.05
CA THR A 48 15.31 -4.03 0.12
C THR A 48 15.17 -2.77 0.98
N ARG A 49 13.97 -2.20 1.02
CA ARG A 49 13.67 -0.96 1.74
C ARG A 49 12.42 -1.15 2.58
N VAL A 50 12.49 -0.72 3.83
CA VAL A 50 11.34 -0.55 4.70
C VAL A 50 10.74 0.82 4.41
N ASP A 51 9.46 0.88 4.04
CA ASP A 51 8.81 2.13 3.69
C ASP A 51 8.92 3.18 4.81
N CYS A 52 8.71 2.76 6.05
CA CYS A 52 8.92 3.59 7.23
C CYS A 52 9.47 2.79 8.41
N LEU A 53 10.64 3.18 8.91
CA LEU A 53 11.24 2.61 10.12
C LEU A 53 11.07 3.56 11.30
N THR A 54 10.36 3.14 12.34
CA THR A 54 10.21 3.88 13.60
C THR A 54 11.10 3.30 14.70
N SER A 55 11.06 3.86 15.91
CA SER A 55 11.78 3.31 17.06
C SER A 55 11.34 1.89 17.42
N THR A 56 10.08 1.54 17.13
CA THR A 56 9.43 0.30 17.56
C THR A 56 8.99 -0.61 16.42
N HIS A 57 8.75 -0.07 15.22
CA HIS A 57 8.16 -0.80 14.09
C HIS A 57 8.95 -0.66 12.79
N ALA A 58 8.95 -1.73 12.00
CA ALA A 58 9.25 -1.69 10.57
C ALA A 58 7.92 -1.80 9.82
N ILE A 59 7.57 -0.74 9.08
CA ILE A 59 6.24 -0.55 8.53
C ILE A 59 6.29 -0.60 7.02
N GLU A 60 5.37 -1.37 6.45
CA GLU A 60 5.06 -1.39 5.02
C GLU A 60 3.74 -0.69 4.73
N PHE A 61 3.71 0.06 3.63
CA PHE A 61 2.53 0.72 3.11
C PHE A 61 2.09 0.02 1.82
N ASP A 62 0.79 -0.10 1.63
CA ASP A 62 0.26 -0.66 0.40
C ASP A 62 -1.22 -0.31 0.25
N PHE A 63 -1.68 -0.20 -0.98
CA PHE A 63 -3.11 -0.12 -1.27
C PHE A 63 -3.81 -1.44 -0.90
N ALA A 64 -5.06 -1.33 -0.47
CA ALA A 64 -5.86 -2.45 0.03
C ALA A 64 -5.79 -3.75 -0.80
N PRO A 65 -5.80 -3.73 -2.15
CA PRO A 65 -5.66 -4.94 -2.96
C PRO A 65 -4.36 -5.73 -2.74
N LYS A 66 -3.29 -5.08 -2.30
CA LYS A 66 -1.95 -5.64 -2.05
C LYS A 66 -1.74 -6.13 -0.62
N VAL A 67 -2.80 -6.24 0.20
CA VAL A 67 -2.73 -6.62 1.62
C VAL A 67 -1.83 -7.84 1.94
N TYR A 68 -1.78 -8.85 1.07
CA TYR A 68 -0.96 -10.05 1.31
C TYR A 68 0.53 -9.80 1.10
N GLU A 69 0.88 -8.96 0.13
CA GLU A 69 2.26 -8.55 -0.16
C GLU A 69 2.77 -7.71 1.01
N SER A 70 2.00 -6.69 1.40
CA SER A 70 2.26 -5.82 2.54
C SER A 70 2.51 -6.58 3.85
N ILE A 71 1.68 -7.59 4.15
CA ILE A 71 1.88 -8.45 5.33
C ILE A 71 3.22 -9.19 5.26
N GLY A 72 3.54 -9.78 4.11
CA GLY A 72 4.76 -10.56 3.92
C GLY A 72 6.01 -9.68 4.09
N GLN A 73 5.99 -8.49 3.48
CA GLN A 73 7.08 -7.52 3.58
C GLN A 73 7.22 -6.99 5.00
N ALA A 74 6.12 -6.57 5.66
CA ALA A 74 6.16 -6.10 7.04
C ALA A 74 6.75 -7.13 8.01
N LEU A 75 6.39 -8.42 7.85
CA LEU A 75 6.97 -9.51 8.64
C LEU A 75 8.48 -9.66 8.38
N TYR A 76 8.89 -9.68 7.11
CA TYR A 76 10.30 -9.79 6.76
C TYR A 76 11.12 -8.60 7.30
N TYR A 77 10.64 -7.38 7.11
CA TYR A 77 11.30 -6.17 7.57
C TYR A 77 11.38 -6.09 9.09
N GLY A 78 10.35 -6.55 9.80
CA GLY A 78 10.40 -6.69 11.26
C GLY A 78 11.54 -7.61 11.73
N LEU A 79 11.74 -8.73 11.04
CA LEU A 79 12.83 -9.66 11.33
C LEU A 79 14.21 -9.02 11.10
N GLU A 80 14.43 -8.41 9.93
CA GLU A 80 15.72 -7.83 9.55
C GLU A 80 16.13 -6.62 10.41
N THR A 81 15.14 -5.91 10.97
CA THR A 81 15.37 -4.71 11.78
C THR A 81 15.26 -4.97 13.30
N CYS A 82 14.88 -6.18 13.70
CA CYS A 82 14.50 -6.51 15.08
C CYS A 82 13.42 -5.56 15.63
N LYS A 83 12.49 -5.13 14.78
CA LYS A 83 11.34 -4.29 15.13
C LYS A 83 10.05 -5.08 14.98
N LYS A 84 8.97 -4.57 15.57
CA LYS A 84 7.65 -5.16 15.37
C LYS A 84 7.17 -4.89 13.94
N ALA A 85 6.61 -5.89 13.29
CA ALA A 85 6.00 -5.71 11.97
C ALA A 85 4.79 -4.77 12.07
N GLY A 86 4.70 -3.81 11.15
CA GLY A 86 3.58 -2.91 11.02
C GLY A 86 3.08 -2.81 9.58
N VAL A 87 1.77 -2.66 9.40
CA VAL A 87 1.17 -2.45 8.07
C VAL A 87 0.31 -1.19 8.11
N VAL A 88 0.53 -0.27 7.17
CA VAL A 88 -0.41 0.82 6.89
C VAL A 88 -1.15 0.50 5.60
N LEU A 89 -2.43 0.13 5.72
CA LEU A 89 -3.26 -0.22 4.58
C LEU A 89 -4.00 1.02 4.06
N ILE A 90 -3.79 1.37 2.81
CA ILE A 90 -4.41 2.55 2.18
C ILE A 90 -5.74 2.13 1.53
N LEU A 91 -6.81 2.83 1.87
CA LEU A 91 -8.17 2.61 1.37
C LEU A 91 -8.69 3.84 0.62
N GLU A 92 -8.85 3.71 -0.70
CA GLU A 92 -9.44 4.75 -1.54
C GLU A 92 -10.94 4.54 -1.75
N ASN A 93 -11.43 3.31 -1.54
CA ASN A 93 -12.85 2.96 -1.59
C ASN A 93 -13.21 2.04 -0.40
N SER A 94 -13.41 2.67 0.77
CA SER A 94 -13.64 1.97 2.04
C SER A 94 -14.77 0.94 1.98
N GLN A 95 -15.84 1.21 1.22
CA GLN A 95 -16.97 0.29 1.11
C GLN A 95 -16.59 -1.02 0.41
N SER A 96 -15.90 -0.95 -0.72
CA SER A 96 -15.53 -2.14 -1.50
C SER A 96 -14.27 -2.84 -0.98
N GLU A 97 -13.44 -2.11 -0.22
CA GLU A 97 -12.13 -2.56 0.24
C GLU A 97 -12.13 -3.13 1.67
N GLN A 98 -13.25 -3.05 2.40
CA GLN A 98 -13.39 -3.61 3.75
C GLN A 98 -13.00 -5.09 3.85
N LYS A 99 -13.16 -5.86 2.75
CA LYS A 99 -12.73 -7.26 2.68
C LYS A 99 -11.22 -7.45 2.91
N TYR A 100 -10.39 -6.47 2.52
CA TYR A 100 -8.94 -6.50 2.71
C TYR A 100 -8.55 -6.17 4.15
N VAL A 101 -9.24 -5.21 4.77
CA VAL A 101 -9.08 -4.92 6.21
C VAL A 101 -9.34 -6.18 7.05
N LYS A 102 -10.46 -6.87 6.79
CA LYS A 102 -10.79 -8.12 7.50
C LYS A 102 -9.73 -9.22 7.33
N ARG A 103 -9.06 -9.26 6.17
CA ARG A 103 -7.96 -10.20 5.91
C ARG A 103 -6.73 -9.82 6.73
N LEU A 104 -6.37 -8.54 6.73
CA LEU A 104 -5.28 -8.00 7.55
C LEU A 104 -5.52 -8.28 9.03
N GLU A 105 -6.68 -7.91 9.57
CA GLU A 105 -7.08 -8.14 10.96
C GLU A 105 -6.89 -9.60 11.40
N LYS A 106 -7.33 -10.55 10.56
CA LYS A 106 -7.23 -11.98 10.85
C LYS A 106 -5.77 -12.42 10.99
N VAL A 107 -4.90 -11.98 10.09
CA VAL A 107 -3.48 -12.35 10.08
C VAL A 107 -2.73 -11.59 11.17
N ALA A 108 -2.99 -10.30 11.33
CA ALA A 108 -2.40 -9.43 12.34
C ALA A 108 -2.61 -9.98 13.76
N LYS A 109 -3.82 -10.46 14.07
CA LYS A 109 -4.11 -11.12 15.34
C LYS A 109 -3.28 -12.39 15.56
N GLN A 110 -3.06 -13.18 14.53
CA GLN A 110 -2.33 -14.45 14.64
C GLN A 110 -0.81 -14.24 14.78
N TYR A 111 -0.26 -13.25 14.08
CA TYR A 111 1.18 -13.04 13.96
C TYR A 111 1.69 -11.80 14.70
N ASN A 112 0.85 -11.17 15.54
CA ASN A 112 1.19 -9.99 16.35
C ASN A 112 1.74 -8.83 15.49
N ILE A 113 1.04 -8.51 14.41
CA ILE A 113 1.33 -7.37 13.53
C ILE A 113 0.43 -6.21 13.98
N ASP A 114 1.00 -5.02 14.17
CA ASP A 114 0.19 -3.82 14.36
C ASP A 114 -0.21 -3.24 13.00
N TYR A 115 -1.40 -2.66 12.90
CA TYR A 115 -1.84 -2.09 11.64
C TYR A 115 -2.61 -0.79 11.82
N TRP A 116 -2.56 0.03 10.77
CA TRP A 116 -3.28 1.29 10.66
C TRP A 116 -3.95 1.35 9.30
N LEU A 117 -5.00 2.16 9.21
CA LEU A 117 -5.73 2.42 7.98
C LEU A 117 -5.50 3.89 7.62
N MET A 118 -5.23 4.16 6.35
CA MET A 118 -5.20 5.51 5.80
C MET A 118 -6.20 5.67 4.68
N TYR A 119 -6.71 6.89 4.53
CA TYR A 119 -7.70 7.30 3.55
C TYR A 119 -7.20 8.56 2.84
N PRO A 120 -7.71 8.89 1.63
CA PRO A 120 -7.39 10.14 0.94
C PRO A 120 -7.54 11.40 1.81
N SER A 121 -8.55 11.41 2.69
CA SER A 121 -8.80 12.54 3.61
C SER A 121 -7.70 12.75 4.66
N ASP A 122 -6.81 11.79 4.87
CA ASP A 122 -5.68 11.93 5.79
C ASP A 122 -4.50 12.71 5.19
N LEU A 123 -4.57 13.03 3.89
CA LEU A 123 -3.57 13.85 3.19
C LEU A 123 -3.95 15.33 3.13
N GLU A 124 -5.15 15.70 3.59
CA GLU A 124 -5.71 17.07 3.53
C GLU A 124 -5.27 17.96 4.70
#